data_AF-A0A2D0HB07-F1
#
_entry.id   AF-A0A2D0HB07-F1
#
_cell.length_a   1.000
_cell.length_b   1.000
_cell.length_c   1.000
_cell.angle_alpha   90.00
_cell.angle_beta   90.00
_cell.angle_gamma   90.00
#
_symmetry.space_group_name_H-M   'P 1'
#
loop_
_entity.id
_entity.type
_entity.pdbx_description
1 polymer ?
#
loop_
_entity_poly.entity_id
_entity_poly.type
_entity_poly.pdbx_seq_one_letter_code
_entity_poly.pdbx_strand_id
1 'polypeptide(L)' 'MNFKRILVAINHSPLTSIVFDRALNLAQQEQANLMILHCLVDFTAIDQGSSQVGPLDSIRSTLGFLHQSARKHFS' A
#
# COMPACT_ATOMS: atom_id res chain seq x y z
N MET A 1 20.04 4.44 -10.81
CA MET A 1 18.65 4.84 -11.11
C MET A 1 18.30 5.88 -10.07
N ASN A 2 18.14 7.15 -10.42
CA ASN A 2 17.99 8.21 -9.42
C ASN A 2 16.51 8.32 -9.01
N PHE A 3 16.12 7.62 -7.94
CA PHE A 3 14.73 7.62 -7.46
C PHE A 3 14.46 8.92 -6.71
N LYS A 4 13.54 9.75 -7.21
CA LYS A 4 13.15 11.00 -6.51
C LYS A 4 12.19 10.75 -5.35
N ARG A 5 11.44 9.64 -5.39
CA ARG A 5 10.40 9.29 -4.43
C ARG A 5 10.34 7.78 -4.23
N ILE A 6 10.18 7.33 -2.99
CA ILE A 6 10.01 5.93 -2.59
C ILE A 6 8.72 5.83 -1.80
N LEU A 7 7.80 4.95 -2.21
CA LEU A 7 6.54 4.70 -1.51
C LEU A 7 6.61 3.36 -0.76
N VAL A 8 6.29 3.38 0.53
CA VAL A 8 6.31 2.21 1.41
C VAL A 8 4.93 1.95 1.95
N ALA A 9 4.37 0.77 1.66
CA ALA A 9 3.14 0.31 2.27
C ALA A 9 3.43 -0.33 3.64
N ILE A 10 2.73 0.12 4.68
CA ILE A 10 2.87 -0.38 6.04
C ILE A 10 1.54 -0.96 6.57
N ASN A 11 1.64 -1.93 7.46
CA ASN A 11 0.56 -2.69 8.07
C ASN A 11 0.93 -3.03 9.52
N HIS A 12 -0.01 -3.48 10.35
CA HIS A 12 0.24 -4.13 11.65
C HIS A 12 0.93 -5.52 11.57
N SER A 13 1.95 -5.66 10.72
CA SER A 13 2.75 -6.87 10.58
C SER A 13 4.12 -6.68 11.24
N PRO A 14 4.68 -7.70 11.91
CA PRO A 14 6.04 -7.65 12.43
C PRO A 14 7.10 -7.35 11.36
N LEU A 15 6.82 -7.69 10.09
CA LEU A 15 7.73 -7.44 8.97
C LEU A 15 7.80 -5.97 8.56
N THR A 16 6.85 -5.15 9.00
CA THR A 16 6.78 -3.73 8.64
C THR A 16 8.03 -2.98 9.05
N SER A 17 8.60 -3.25 10.23
CA SER A 17 9.83 -2.61 10.69
C SER A 17 11.00 -2.88 9.76
N ILE A 18 11.16 -4.13 9.30
CA ILE A 18 12.24 -4.52 8.39
C ILE A 18 12.11 -3.83 7.03
N VAL A 19 10.89 -3.80 6.48
CA VAL A 19 10.62 -3.16 5.18
C VAL A 19 10.83 -1.65 5.29
N PHE A 20 10.38 -1.04 6.38
CA PHE A 20 10.54 0.38 6.66
C PHE A 20 12.02 0.77 6.76
N ASP A 21 12.81 0.05 7.56
CA ASP A 21 14.24 0.34 7.72
C ASP A 21 15.00 0.24 6.40
N ARG A 22 14.67 -0.76 5.58
CA ARG A 22 15.30 -0.92 4.27
C ARG A 22 14.93 0.21 3.31
N ALA A 23 13.67 0.62 3.31
CA ALA A 23 13.21 1.72 2.48
C ALA A 23 13.77 3.08 2.93
N LEU A 24 13.94 3.28 4.24
CA LEU A 24 14.59 4.47 4.80
C LEU A 24 16.05 4.56 4.36
N ASN A 25 16.81 3.46 4.48
CA ASN A 25 18.19 3.40 4.01
C ASN A 25 18.30 3.70 2.50
N LEU A 26 17.41 3.13 1.69
CA LEU A 26 17.35 3.41 0.26
C LEU A 26 17.04 4.88 -0.04
N ALA A 27 16.08 5.48 0.69
CA ALA A 27 15.74 6.89 0.49
C ALA A 27 16.90 7.83 0.84
N GLN A 28 17.66 7.51 1.89
CA GLN A 28 18.86 8.27 2.27
C GLN A 28 19.96 8.15 1.21
N GLN A 29 20.22 6.94 0.70
CA GLN A 29 21.23 6.70 -0.33
C GLN A 29 20.89 7.43 -1.64
N GLU A 30 19.62 7.44 -2.03
CA GLU A 30 19.16 8.04 -3.28
C GLU A 30 18.76 9.52 -3.15
N GLN A 31 18.87 10.11 -1.94
CA GLN A 31 18.31 11.44 -1.63
C GLN A 31 16.84 11.59 -2.07
N ALA A 32 16.08 10.52 -1.89
CA ALA A 32 14.69 10.40 -2.30
C ALA A 32 13.74 10.83 -1.18
N ASN A 33 12.56 11.33 -1.54
CA ASN A 33 11.50 11.54 -0.56
C ASN A 33 10.81 10.21 -0.24
N LEU A 34 10.79 9.83 1.04
CA LEU A 34 10.12 8.62 1.52
C LEU A 34 8.66 8.92 1.88
N MET A 35 7.73 8.27 1.19
CA MET A 35 6.29 8.36 1.41
C MET A 35 5.79 7.07 2.09
N ILE A 36 4.90 7.22 3.07
CA ILE A 36 4.33 6.10 3.83
C ILE A 36 2.84 5.98 3.49
N LEU A 37 2.40 4.76 3.17
CA LEU A 37 1.01 4.43 2.92
C LEU A 37 0.53 3.39 3.94
N HIS A 38 -0.49 3.74 4.71
CA HIS A 38 -1.21 2.79 5.55
C HIS A 38 -2.66 2.72 5.09
N CYS A 39 -3.14 1.51 4.75
CA CYS A 39 -4.51 1.30 4.31
C CYS A 39 -5.36 0.83 5.49
N LEU A 40 -6.36 1.64 5.85
CA LEU A 40 -7.39 1.27 6.80
C LEU A 40 -8.56 0.68 6.03
N VAL A 41 -9.05 -0.49 6.45
CA VAL A 41 -10.24 -1.10 5.86
C VAL A 41 -11.40 -0.89 6.84
N ASP A 42 -12.34 -0.03 6.47
CA ASP A 42 -13.57 0.17 7.23
C ASP A 42 -14.56 -0.95 6.90
N PHE A 43 -14.66 -1.94 7.78
CA PHE A 43 -15.63 -3.04 7.65
C PHE A 43 -17.04 -2.66 8.12
N THR A 44 -17.32 -1.38 8.39
CA THR A 44 -18.60 -0.94 8.96
C THR A 44 -19.73 -0.78 7.95
N ALA A 45 -19.51 -1.12 6.67
CA ALA A 45 -20.56 -1.21 5.66
C ALA A 45 -21.04 -2.66 5.49
N ILE A 46 -21.57 -3.27 6.55
CA ILE A 46 -22.48 -4.41 6.42
C ILE A 46 -23.88 -3.85 6.60
N ASP A 47 -24.41 -3.31 5.51
CA ASP A 47 -25.85 -3.20 5.35
C ASP A 47 -26.42 -4.63 5.24
N GLN A 48 -27.52 -4.90 5.94
CA GLN A 48 -28.10 -6.22 6.05
C GLN A 48 -28.76 -6.62 4.72
N GLY A 49 -27.94 -7.09 3.78
CA GLY A 49 -28.35 -7.55 2.46
C GLY A 49 -27.57 -8.79 2.06
N SER A 50 -28.12 -9.95 2.41
CA SER A 50 -27.72 -11.29 2.00
C SER A 50 -27.03 -11.41 0.63
N SER A 51 -25.70 -11.53 0.62
CA SER A 51 -24.94 -12.38 -0.32
C SER A 51 -23.50 -12.49 0.17
N GLN A 52 -23.10 -13.71 0.54
CA GLN A 52 -21.75 -14.02 0.95
C GLN A 52 -20.79 -13.80 -0.22
N VAL A 53 -19.99 -12.74 -0.15
CA VAL A 53 -18.79 -12.57 -0.98
C VAL A 53 -17.62 -12.41 -0.03
N GLY A 54 -16.69 -13.37 -0.05
CA GLY A 54 -15.68 -13.52 0.98
C GLY A 54 -14.66 -12.36 1.03
N PRO A 55 -13.97 -12.16 2.16
CA PRO A 55 -13.03 -11.05 2.38
C PRO A 55 -11.89 -10.94 1.35
N LEU A 56 -11.57 -12.03 0.65
CA LEU A 56 -10.45 -12.10 -0.30
C LEU A 56 -10.72 -11.33 -1.62
N ASP A 57 -11.98 -11.20 -2.03
CA ASP A 57 -12.32 -10.50 -3.29
C ASP A 57 -12.27 -8.98 -3.14
N SER A 58 -12.60 -8.46 -1.94
CA SER A 58 -12.48 -7.03 -1.65
C SER A 58 -11.01 -6.56 -1.65
N ILE A 59 -10.08 -7.41 -1.18
CA ILE A 59 -8.65 -7.08 -1.15
C ILE A 59 -8.05 -7.07 -2.56
N ARG A 60 -8.48 -8.00 -3.44
CA ARG A 60 -8.07 -8.03 -4.84
C ARG A 60 -8.47 -6.76 -5.59
N SER A 61 -9.66 -6.23 -5.31
CA SER A 61 -10.15 -4.98 -5.89
C SER A 61 -9.23 -3.80 -5.53
N THR A 62 -8.91 -3.63 -4.24
CA THR A 62 -8.04 -2.54 -3.76
C THR A 62 -6.60 -2.64 -4.26
N LEU A 63 -6.02 -3.85 -4.32
CA LEU A 63 -4.69 -4.03 -4.91
C LEU A 63 -4.68 -3.73 -6.42
N GLY A 64 -5.78 -4.06 -7.12
CA GLY A 64 -5.96 -3.72 -8.53
C GLY A 64 -5.95 -2.20 -8.78
N PHE A 65 -6.60 -1.43 -7.91
CA PHE A 65 -6.57 0.04 -7.96
C PHE A 65 -5.18 0.61 -7.70
N LEU A 66 -4.43 0.05 -6.76
CA LEU A 66 -3.06 0.51 -6.47
C LEU A 66 -2.13 0.26 -7.67
N HIS A 67 -2.26 -0.90 -8.33
CA HIS A 67 -1.49 -1.24 -9.52
C HIS A 67 -1.83 -0.33 -10.72
N GLN A 68 -3.11 0.02 -10.90
CA GLN A 68 -3.53 0.92 -11.99
C GLN A 68 -3.18 2.40 -11.72
N SER A 69 -3.17 2.82 -10.46
CA SER A 69 -2.78 4.17 -10.05
C SER A 69 -1.28 4.41 -10.20
N ALA A 70 -0.45 3.43 -9.83
CA ALA A 70 1.01 3.51 -10.00
C ALA A 70 1.43 3.61 -11.49
N ARG A 71 0.64 3.03 -12.41
CA ARG A 71 0.92 3.05 -13.85
C ARG A 71 0.52 4.36 -14.54
N LYS A 72 -0.41 5.14 -13.98
CA LYS A 72 -0.89 6.41 -14.57
C LYS A 72 -0.10 7.64 -14.14
N HIS A 73 0.66 7.57 -13.04
CA HIS A 73 1.41 8.70 -12.50
C HIS A 73 2.90 8.73 -12.86
N PHE A 74 3.33 7.81 -13.73
CA PHE A 74 4.73 7.61 -14.15
C PHE A 74 4.94 7.70 -15.68
N SER A 75 4.02 8.33 -16.41
CA SER A 75 4.23 8.81 -17.79
C SER A 75 4.43 10.31 -17.80
#